data_AF-A0AA50E081-F1
#
_entry.id   AF-A0AA50E081-F1
#
_cell.length_a   1.000
_cell.length_b   1.000
_cell.length_c   1.000
_cell.angle_alpha   90.00
_cell.angle_beta   90.00
_cell.angle_gamma   90.00
#
_symmetry.space_group_name_H-M   'P 1'
#
loop_
_entity.id
_entity.type
_entity.pdbx_description
1 polymer ?
#
loop_
_entity_poly.entity_id
_entity_poly.type
_entity_poly.pdbx_seq_one_letter_code
_entity_poly.pdbx_strand_id
1 'polypeptide(L)'
;MAAYSIPAAEHSTITAWGREGEVLAYENMLTQFAKPGSVLAVVSDSYDLWNAIDHLWGDRLRAQVLDSGATVVIRPDSGDPVAIVTQTLERLEACFGSTLNSKGFRVLNAVRVIQGDGVDEESISAILEKTESLGFSTTNLAFGMGELCCKR
;
A
#
# COMPACT_ATOMS: atom_id res chain seq x y z
N MET A 1 9.61 12.09 -18.99
CA MET A 1 8.76 12.64 -17.92
C MET A 1 9.55 12.50 -16.63
N ALA A 2 9.83 13.62 -15.95
CA ALA A 2 10.70 13.64 -14.77
C ALA A 2 10.09 12.81 -13.63
N ALA A 3 10.95 12.15 -12.85
CA ALA A 3 10.55 11.33 -11.71
C ALA A 3 9.73 12.17 -10.72
N TYR A 4 8.50 11.76 -10.43
CA TYR A 4 7.69 12.33 -9.37
C TYR A 4 7.98 11.58 -8.08
N SER A 5 8.46 12.28 -7.06
CA SER A 5 8.56 11.73 -5.71
C SER A 5 7.23 11.95 -5.02
N ILE A 6 6.59 10.88 -4.56
CA ILE A 6 5.41 10.95 -3.69
C ILE A 6 5.87 11.11 -2.24
N PRO A 7 5.14 11.85 -1.39
CA PRO A 7 5.38 11.83 0.05
C PRO A 7 5.33 10.38 0.55
N ALA A 8 6.47 9.88 1.03
CA ALA A 8 6.62 8.53 1.54
C ALA A 8 7.03 8.59 3.01
N ALA A 9 6.30 7.89 3.88
CA ALA A 9 6.75 7.63 5.23
C ALA A 9 7.79 6.51 5.22
N GLU A 10 8.80 6.64 6.07
CA GLU A 10 9.82 5.61 6.30
C GLU A 10 9.68 5.06 7.73
N HIS A 11 10.31 3.92 8.01
CA HIS A 11 10.28 3.30 9.34
C HIS A 11 10.64 4.27 10.48
N SER A 12 11.58 5.20 10.24
CA SER A 12 12.02 6.18 11.25
C SER A 12 10.90 7.14 11.66
N THR A 13 10.06 7.57 10.70
CA THR A 13 9.01 8.57 10.94
C THR A 13 7.81 7.98 11.67
N ILE A 14 7.61 6.66 11.57
CA ILE A 14 6.56 5.93 12.27
C ILE A 14 7.03 5.53 13.68
N THR A 15 8.20 4.89 13.78
CA THR A 15 8.74 4.40 15.06
C THR A 15 9.06 5.52 16.05
N ALA A 16 9.30 6.75 15.59
CA ALA A 16 9.48 7.92 16.44
C ALA A 16 8.29 8.23 17.36
N TRP A 17 7.07 7.80 16.99
CA TRP A 17 5.85 7.98 17.79
C TRP A 17 5.64 6.84 18.80
N GLY A 18 6.47 5.79 18.75
CA GLY A 18 6.32 4.59 19.55
C GLY A 18 5.13 3.72 19.12
N ARG A 19 5.10 2.49 19.63
CA ARG A 19 4.11 1.47 19.23
C ARG A 19 2.66 1.90 19.49
N GLU A 20 2.41 2.63 20.57
CA GLU A 20 1.07 3.13 20.91
C GLU A 20 0.65 4.34 20.05
N GLY A 21 1.63 5.04 19.46
CA GLY A 21 1.42 6.24 18.64
C GLY A 21 1.40 5.99 17.14
N GLU A 22 1.50 4.74 16.67
CA GLU A 22 1.53 4.40 15.24
C GLU A 22 0.32 4.96 14.48
N VAL A 23 -0.87 4.85 15.06
CA VAL A 23 -2.11 5.41 14.48
C VAL A 23 -2.05 6.94 14.34
N LEU A 24 -1.46 7.63 15.32
CA LEU A 24 -1.32 9.09 15.32
C LEU A 24 -0.30 9.53 14.27
N ALA A 25 0.76 8.75 14.06
CA ALA A 25 1.72 9.00 12.99
C ALA A 25 1.03 8.95 11.62
N TYR A 26 0.21 7.93 11.37
CA TYR A 26 -0.56 7.81 10.13
C TYR A 26 -1.61 8.92 9.97
N GLU A 27 -2.33 9.25 11.04
CA GLU A 27 -3.30 10.36 11.04
C GLU A 27 -2.63 11.70 10.74
N ASN A 28 -1.46 11.97 11.32
CA ASN A 28 -0.68 13.17 11.05
C ASN A 28 -0.24 13.20 9.57
N MET A 29 0.23 12.08 9.03
CA MET A 29 0.59 11.97 7.60
C MET A 29 -0.60 12.26 6.69
N LEU A 30 -1.77 11.70 6.99
CA LEU A 30 -3.01 12.00 6.27
C LEU A 30 -3.35 13.48 6.36
N THR A 31 -3.32 14.06 7.56
CA THR A 31 -3.67 15.47 7.78
C THR A 31 -2.75 16.42 7.01
N GLN A 32 -1.45 16.10 6.90
CA GLN A 32 -0.49 16.95 6.20
C GLN A 32 -0.50 16.78 4.68
N PHE A 33 -0.66 15.53 4.21
CA PHE A 33 -0.41 15.19 2.81
C PHE A 33 -1.64 14.67 2.05
N ALA A 34 -2.67 14.17 2.73
CA ALA A 34 -3.88 13.66 2.08
C ALA A 34 -4.77 14.81 1.60
N LYS A 35 -4.50 15.23 0.36
CA LYS A 35 -5.32 16.17 -0.40
C LYS A 35 -6.04 15.43 -1.53
N PRO A 36 -7.19 15.93 -2.02
CA PRO A 36 -7.88 15.30 -3.15
C PRO A 36 -6.96 15.12 -4.36
N GLY A 37 -6.80 13.89 -4.83
CA GLY A 37 -5.92 13.54 -5.96
C GLY A 37 -4.43 13.42 -5.61
N SER A 38 -4.04 13.59 -4.35
CA SER A 38 -2.69 13.28 -3.89
C SER A 38 -2.49 11.79 -3.66
N VAL A 39 -1.24 11.33 -3.76
CA VAL A 39 -0.85 9.96 -3.48
C VAL A 39 0.21 9.99 -2.37
N LEU A 40 0.02 9.21 -1.31
CA LEU A 40 0.97 9.08 -0.21
C LEU A 40 1.35 7.61 -0.01
N ALA A 41 2.63 7.33 0.20
CA ALA A 41 3.10 5.98 0.51
C ALA A 41 3.40 5.85 2.00
N VAL A 42 2.88 4.80 2.64
CA VAL A 42 3.10 4.57 4.07
C VAL A 42 3.56 3.14 4.31
N VAL A 43 4.76 3.02 4.89
CA VAL A 43 5.29 1.77 5.41
C VAL A 43 4.42 1.34 6.59
N SER A 44 3.80 0.17 6.48
CA SER A 44 2.79 -0.30 7.43
C SER A 44 3.19 -1.58 8.18
N ASP A 45 4.43 -2.02 8.06
CA ASP A 45 4.96 -3.24 8.70
C ASP A 45 5.94 -2.96 9.84
N SER A 46 5.93 -1.75 10.41
CA SER A 46 6.81 -1.37 11.52
C SER A 46 6.62 -2.24 12.77
N TYR A 47 5.41 -2.78 12.99
CA TYR A 47 5.11 -3.70 14.09
C TYR A 47 4.31 -4.92 13.64
N ASP A 48 3.16 -4.69 13.01
CA ASP A 48 2.28 -5.74 12.52
C ASP A 48 1.45 -5.22 11.33
N LEU A 49 1.82 -5.67 10.13
CA LEU A 49 1.19 -5.29 8.87
C LEU A 49 -0.31 -5.58 8.85
N TRP A 50 -0.73 -6.72 9.40
CA TRP A 50 -2.12 -7.15 9.34
C TRP A 50 -2.97 -6.32 10.27
N ASN A 51 -2.49 -6.07 11.48
CA ASN A 51 -3.15 -5.17 12.43
C ASN A 51 -3.24 -3.74 11.86
N ALA A 52 -2.19 -3.26 11.20
CA ALA A 52 -2.19 -1.94 10.57
C ALA A 52 -3.26 -1.85 9.47
N ILE A 53 -3.36 -2.84 8.60
CA ILE A 53 -4.37 -2.86 7.53
C ILE A 53 -5.79 -2.96 8.10
N ASP A 54 -6.04 -3.92 8.99
CA ASP A 54 -7.40 -4.21 9.45
C ASP A 54 -7.93 -3.16 10.44
N HIS A 55 -7.11 -2.78 11.43
CA HIS A 55 -7.55 -1.95 12.56
C HIS A 55 -7.18 -0.48 12.43
N LEU A 56 -6.06 -0.15 11.77
CA LEU A 56 -5.65 1.25 11.60
C LEU A 56 -6.23 1.83 10.33
N TRP A 57 -5.85 1.29 9.17
CA TRP A 57 -6.33 1.74 7.87
C TRP A 57 -7.80 1.38 7.63
N GLY A 58 -8.19 0.14 7.95
CA GLY A 58 -9.51 -0.40 7.65
C GLY A 58 -10.62 0.02 8.62
N ASP A 59 -10.29 0.50 9.81
CA ASP A 59 -11.26 0.91 10.83
C ASP A 59 -11.09 2.39 11.19
N ARG A 60 -10.00 2.74 11.90
CA ARG A 60 -9.81 4.10 12.45
C ARG A 60 -9.66 5.19 11.39
N LEU A 61 -8.81 4.97 10.39
CA LEU A 61 -8.43 5.98 9.39
C LEU A 61 -9.23 5.88 8.10
N ARG A 62 -10.03 4.82 7.94
CA ARG A 62 -10.79 4.52 6.72
C ARG A 62 -11.63 5.70 6.26
N ALA A 63 -12.40 6.29 7.17
CA ALA A 63 -13.28 7.42 6.85
C ALA A 63 -12.48 8.63 6.37
N GLN A 64 -11.35 8.94 7.02
CA GLN A 64 -10.49 10.06 6.67
C GLN A 64 -9.82 9.86 5.31
N VAL A 65 -9.36 8.63 5.00
CA VAL A 65 -8.79 8.30 3.69
C VAL A 65 -9.83 8.50 2.58
N LEU A 66 -11.03 7.97 2.76
CA LEU A 66 -12.12 8.10 1.77
C LEU A 66 -12.56 9.55 1.58
N ASP A 67 -12.71 10.32 2.67
CA ASP A 67 -13.17 11.72 2.64
C ASP A 67 -12.09 12.66 2.07
N SER A 68 -10.81 12.41 2.37
CA SER A 68 -9.70 13.22 1.87
C SER A 68 -9.54 13.15 0.35
N GLY A 69 -10.10 12.12 -0.31
CA GLY A 69 -9.94 11.88 -1.75
C GLY A 69 -8.48 11.60 -2.16
N ALA A 70 -7.61 11.29 -1.19
CA ALA A 70 -6.24 10.89 -1.44
C ALA A 70 -6.16 9.39 -1.73
N THR A 71 -5.06 8.96 -2.34
CA THR A 71 -4.74 7.54 -2.54
C THR A 71 -3.60 7.14 -1.62
N VAL A 72 -3.87 6.21 -0.70
CA VAL A 72 -2.85 5.67 0.20
C VAL A 72 -2.22 4.43 -0.43
N VAL A 73 -0.90 4.44 -0.55
CA VAL A 73 -0.11 3.33 -1.05
C VAL A 73 0.52 2.61 0.14
N ILE A 74 0.08 1.38 0.40
CA ILE A 74 0.64 0.54 1.47
C ILE A 74 1.89 -0.16 0.93
N ARG A 75 2.98 -0.03 1.69
CA ARG A 75 4.23 -0.73 1.40
C ARG A 75 4.49 -1.79 2.48
N PRO A 76 4.34 -3.08 2.16
CA PRO A 76 4.94 -4.14 2.95
C PRO A 76 6.43 -4.28 2.61
N ASP A 77 7.28 -4.42 3.62
CA ASP A 77 8.75 -4.45 3.53
C ASP A 77 9.33 -5.75 4.12
N SER A 78 8.48 -6.76 4.41
CA SER A 78 8.90 -8.03 5.01
C SER A 78 8.00 -9.20 4.58
N GLY A 79 8.63 -10.33 4.22
CA GLY A 79 7.96 -11.61 3.92
C GLY A 79 8.06 -12.06 2.46
N ASP A 80 7.30 -13.10 2.10
CA ASP A 80 7.22 -13.57 0.70
C ASP A 80 6.40 -12.58 -0.14
N PRO A 81 6.95 -12.01 -1.22
CA PRO A 81 6.31 -10.92 -1.94
C PRO A 81 5.00 -11.35 -2.62
N VAL A 82 4.89 -12.60 -3.07
CA VAL A 82 3.68 -13.12 -3.71
C VAL A 82 2.55 -13.26 -2.68
N ALA A 83 2.84 -13.91 -1.56
CA ALA A 83 1.86 -14.17 -0.51
C ALA A 83 1.42 -12.88 0.20
N ILE A 84 2.36 -11.97 0.48
CA ILE A 84 2.09 -10.72 1.18
C ILE A 84 1.23 -9.79 0.32
N VAL A 85 1.59 -9.59 -0.95
CA VAL A 85 0.80 -8.74 -1.85
C VAL A 85 -0.62 -9.27 -2.01
N THR A 86 -0.76 -10.58 -2.21
CA THR A 86 -2.06 -11.23 -2.36
C THR A 86 -2.96 -11.02 -1.14
N GLN A 87 -2.45 -11.33 0.05
CA GLN A 87 -3.22 -11.17 1.29
C GLN A 87 -3.53 -9.70 1.59
N THR A 88 -2.61 -8.79 1.26
CA THR A 88 -2.83 -7.35 1.41
C THR A 88 -3.98 -6.88 0.52
N LEU A 89 -4.04 -7.33 -0.74
CA LEU A 89 -5.13 -6.98 -1.66
C LEU A 89 -6.49 -7.47 -1.15
N GLU A 90 -6.58 -8.72 -0.68
CA GLU A 90 -7.84 -9.29 -0.16
C GLU A 90 -8.34 -8.54 1.08
N ARG A 91 -7.44 -8.21 2.02
CA ARG A 91 -7.77 -7.46 3.23
C ARG A 91 -8.17 -6.03 2.93
N LEU A 92 -7.46 -5.37 2.00
CA LEU A 92 -7.81 -4.03 1.56
C LEU A 92 -9.15 -4.01 0.83
N GLU A 93 -9.46 -5.04 0.04
CA GLU A 93 -10.80 -5.18 -0.55
C GLU A 93 -11.86 -5.31 0.54
N ALA A 94 -11.64 -6.13 1.57
CA ALA A 94 -12.59 -6.30 2.67
C ALA A 94 -12.83 -4.98 3.43
N CYS A 95 -11.81 -4.15 3.57
CA CYS A 95 -11.90 -2.89 4.31
C CYS A 95 -12.45 -1.73 3.45
N PHE A 96 -11.83 -1.45 2.30
CA PHE A 96 -12.12 -0.28 1.47
C PHE A 96 -13.12 -0.56 0.34
N GLY A 97 -13.33 -1.83 0.01
CA GLY A 97 -14.10 -2.26 -1.14
C GLY A 97 -13.32 -2.13 -2.45
N SER A 98 -13.88 -2.73 -3.49
CA SER A 98 -13.36 -2.67 -4.85
C SER A 98 -14.46 -2.23 -5.84
N THR A 99 -14.04 -1.66 -6.95
CA THR A 99 -14.88 -1.31 -8.10
C THR A 99 -14.43 -2.10 -9.31
N LEU A 100 -15.38 -2.63 -10.08
CA LEU A 100 -15.07 -3.36 -11.30
C LEU A 100 -14.79 -2.38 -12.43
N ASN A 101 -13.66 -2.57 -13.12
CA ASN A 101 -13.34 -1.81 -14.32
C ASN A 101 -14.07 -2.38 -15.55
N SER A 102 -14.00 -1.67 -16.67
CA SER A 102 -14.63 -2.09 -17.95
C SER A 102 -14.11 -3.41 -18.51
N LYS A 103 -12.99 -3.93 -17.99
CA LYS A 103 -12.38 -5.21 -18.36
C LYS A 103 -12.78 -6.37 -17.42
N GLY A 104 -13.60 -6.09 -16.41
CA GLY A 104 -14.05 -7.10 -15.42
C GLY A 104 -13.08 -7.35 -14.27
N PHE A 105 -12.07 -6.50 -14.07
CA PHE A 105 -11.11 -6.61 -12.96
C PHE A 105 -11.46 -5.66 -11.82
N ARG A 106 -11.21 -6.10 -10.60
CA ARG A 106 -11.43 -5.36 -9.36
C ARG A 106 -10.34 -4.34 -9.10
N VAL A 107 -10.72 -3.09 -8.89
CA VAL A 107 -9.85 -1.95 -8.57
C VAL A 107 -10.18 -1.48 -7.16
N LEU A 108 -9.18 -1.43 -6.28
CA LEU A 108 -9.39 -1.01 -4.89
C LEU A 108 -9.75 0.49 -4.82
N ASN A 109 -10.54 0.88 -3.83
CA ASN A 109 -10.94 2.28 -3.65
C ASN A 109 -9.99 3.01 -2.70
N ALA A 110 -9.45 4.16 -3.12
CA ALA A 110 -8.56 5.03 -2.31
C ALA A 110 -7.27 4.38 -1.77
N VAL A 111 -7.02 3.10 -2.04
CA VAL A 111 -5.82 2.38 -1.58
C VAL A 111 -5.12 1.62 -2.70
N ARG A 112 -3.80 1.53 -2.62
CA ARG A 112 -2.91 0.84 -3.56
C ARG A 112 -1.83 0.11 -2.77
N VAL A 113 -1.13 -0.83 -3.42
CA VAL A 113 -0.02 -1.58 -2.79
C VAL A 113 1.24 -1.38 -3.62
N ILE A 114 2.36 -1.11 -2.96
CA ILE A 114 3.68 -1.09 -3.61
C ILE A 114 4.60 -2.13 -2.97
N GLN A 115 5.06 -3.09 -3.78
CA GLN A 115 6.08 -4.04 -3.34
C GLN A 115 7.45 -3.51 -3.77
N GLY A 116 8.32 -3.23 -2.81
CA GLY A 116 9.67 -2.71 -3.06
C GLY A 116 10.80 -3.66 -2.65
N ASP A 117 10.50 -4.61 -1.78
CA ASP A 117 11.48 -5.55 -1.21
C ASP A 117 11.38 -6.94 -1.83
N GLY A 118 12.52 -7.59 -2.06
CA GLY A 118 12.60 -8.95 -2.63
C GLY A 118 11.97 -9.10 -4.02
N VAL A 119 11.97 -8.04 -4.83
CA VAL A 119 11.32 -8.04 -6.15
C VAL A 119 12.31 -8.44 -7.25
N ASP A 120 12.14 -9.65 -7.75
CA ASP A 120 12.80 -10.18 -8.95
C ASP A 120 11.81 -10.32 -10.12
N GLU A 121 12.33 -10.47 -11.35
CA GLU A 121 11.49 -10.64 -12.56
C GLU A 121 10.52 -11.84 -12.46
N GLU A 122 11.00 -12.95 -11.87
CA GLU A 122 10.18 -14.13 -11.60
C GLU A 122 9.08 -13.83 -10.58
N SER A 123 9.42 -13.13 -9.49
CA SER A 123 8.47 -12.74 -8.45
C SER A 123 7.39 -11.79 -8.98
N ILE A 124 7.75 -10.82 -9.82
CA ILE A 124 6.77 -9.93 -10.47
C ILE A 124 5.79 -10.74 -11.31
N SER A 125 6.30 -11.66 -12.13
CA SER A 125 5.47 -12.51 -12.98
C SER A 125 4.49 -13.34 -12.16
N ALA A 126 4.98 -13.97 -11.09
CA ALA A 126 4.16 -14.75 -10.16
C ALA A 126 3.09 -13.89 -9.45
N ILE A 127 3.44 -12.67 -9.01
CA ILE A 127 2.49 -11.73 -8.40
C ILE A 127 1.39 -11.35 -9.39
N LEU A 128 1.75 -11.03 -10.63
CA LEU A 128 0.79 -10.63 -11.66
C LEU A 128 -0.17 -11.76 -11.99
N GLU A 129 0.33 -12.98 -12.22
CA GLU A 129 -0.49 -14.17 -12.48
C GLU A 129 -1.44 -14.46 -11.30
N LYS A 130 -0.94 -14.37 -10.07
CA LYS A 130 -1.76 -14.61 -8.88
C LYS A 130 -2.85 -13.55 -8.75
N THR A 131 -2.50 -12.28 -8.95
CA THR A 131 -3.43 -11.14 -8.90
C THR A 131 -4.51 -11.26 -9.97
N GLU A 132 -4.13 -11.66 -11.18
CA GLU A 132 -5.05 -11.90 -12.30
C GLU A 132 -5.99 -13.07 -12.02
N SER A 133 -5.46 -14.17 -11.46
CA SER A 133 -6.29 -15.34 -11.07
C SER A 133 -7.34 -15.00 -10.01
N LEU A 134 -7.04 -14.02 -9.15
CA LEU A 134 -7.96 -13.48 -8.16
C LEU A 134 -8.91 -12.43 -8.75
N GLY A 135 -8.74 -12.04 -10.01
CA GLY A 135 -9.56 -11.05 -10.69
C GLY A 135 -9.31 -9.61 -10.23
N PHE A 136 -8.14 -9.34 -9.63
CA PHE A 136 -7.72 -7.98 -9.30
C PHE A 136 -7.01 -7.32 -10.49
N SER A 137 -7.18 -6.00 -10.60
CA SER A 137 -6.47 -5.24 -11.60
C SER A 137 -5.03 -4.99 -11.17
N THR A 138 -4.09 -5.18 -12.10
CA THR A 138 -2.67 -4.85 -11.92
C THR A 138 -2.45 -3.36 -11.66
N THR A 139 -3.41 -2.49 -11.97
CA THR A 139 -3.37 -1.06 -11.63
C THR A 139 -3.39 -0.80 -10.11
N ASN A 140 -3.79 -1.77 -9.30
CA ASN A 140 -3.70 -1.66 -7.84
C ASN A 140 -2.27 -1.84 -7.31
N LEU A 141 -1.39 -2.41 -8.13
CA LEU A 141 -0.03 -2.79 -7.77
C LEU A 141 0.98 -1.85 -8.42
N ALA A 142 1.94 -1.43 -7.63
CA ALA A 142 3.17 -0.80 -8.09
C ALA A 142 4.36 -1.66 -7.63
N PHE A 143 5.43 -1.67 -8.41
CA PHE A 143 6.68 -2.32 -8.05
C PHE A 143 7.77 -1.26 -7.94
N GLY A 144 8.43 -1.20 -6.79
CA GLY A 144 9.55 -0.30 -6.54
C GLY A 144 10.87 -1.07 -6.64
N MET A 145 11.59 -0.95 -7.75
CA MET A 145 12.93 -1.57 -7.85
C MET A 145 13.99 -0.69 -7.20
N GLY A 146 14.13 -0.78 -5.87
CA GLY A 146 15.10 0.01 -5.10
C GLY A 146 16.49 -0.62 -5.01
N GLU A 147 16.59 -1.86 -4.51
CA GLU A 147 17.90 -2.48 -4.21
C GLU A 147 18.66 -2.98 -5.44
N LEU A 148 17.96 -3.38 -6.51
CA LEU A 148 18.59 -3.95 -7.71
C LEU A 148 19.29 -2.88 -8.59
N CYS A 149 18.89 -1.61 -8.49
CA CYS A 149 19.43 -0.54 -9.34
C CYS A 149 20.79 0.00 -8.83
N CYS A 150 21.14 -0.25 -7.57
CA CYS A 150 22.38 0.25 -6.94
C CYS A 150 23.46 -0.81 -6.68
N LYS A 151 23.22 -2.10 -6.97
CA LYS A 151 24.29 -3.09 -6.98
C LYS A 151 25.05 -3.03 -8.32
N ARG A 152 26.01 -2.10 -8.37
CA ARG A 152 27.09 -2.08 -9.37
C ARG A 152 28.31 -2.83 -8.84
#